data_AF-A0A2T2YX68-F1
#
_entry.id   AF-A0A2T2YX68-F1
#
_cell.length_a   1.000
_cell.length_b   1.000
_cell.length_c   1.000
_cell.angle_alpha   90.00
_cell.angle_beta   90.00
_cell.angle_gamma   90.00
#
_symmetry.space_group_name_H-M   'P 1'
#
loop_
_entity.id
_entity.type
_entity.pdbx_description
1 polymer ?
#
loop_
_entity_poly.entity_id
_entity_poly.type
_entity_poly.pdbx_seq_one_letter_code
_entity_poly.pdbx_strand_id
1 'polypeptide(L)'
;MAAGVALAGAIATAAPGGAAGAPDHVAFDPVAAQCLWADTAHPRGDTVTAGGWSYSCGTDAAGAPRWIRGAAARGPSTVPNPGAANAPAGHFSAGARQPGTEYTDYCVGDQLIEGRDNVYEVTSSGDGLLFWRPAAALDSWTFDPGSHPAPPSARGSSLCRDGQLL
;
A
#
# COMPACT_ATOMS: atom_id res chain seq x y z
N MET A 1 -54.75 7.26 -75.77
CA MET A 1 -56.12 7.36 -75.20
C MET A 1 -56.24 6.29 -74.11
N ALA A 2 -56.74 6.67 -72.93
CA ALA A 2 -57.06 5.89 -71.71
C ALA A 2 -55.89 5.09 -71.07
N ALA A 3 -55.31 5.45 -69.90
CA ALA A 3 -55.84 5.69 -68.54
C ALA A 3 -56.35 4.41 -67.84
N GLY A 4 -55.58 3.95 -66.85
CA GLY A 4 -55.96 2.92 -65.88
C GLY A 4 -55.07 3.01 -64.64
N VAL A 5 -55.60 3.64 -63.59
CA VAL A 5 -54.99 3.74 -62.25
C VAL A 5 -55.50 2.58 -61.41
N ALA A 6 -54.62 1.91 -60.66
CA ALA A 6 -54.98 1.12 -59.49
C ALA A 6 -53.92 1.29 -58.39
N LEU A 7 -54.35 1.81 -57.23
CA LEU A 7 -53.62 1.85 -55.96
C LEU A 7 -53.87 0.55 -55.17
N ALA A 8 -52.81 -0.01 -54.58
CA ALA A 8 -52.77 -0.79 -53.33
C ALA A 8 -51.30 -1.21 -53.11
N GLY A 9 -50.61 -1.12 -51.97
CA GLY A 9 -50.97 -0.90 -50.57
C GLY A 9 -50.07 -1.81 -49.72
N ALA A 10 -49.23 -1.20 -48.86
CA ALA A 10 -48.54 -1.78 -47.68
C ALA A 10 -47.46 -2.86 -47.93
N ILE A 11 -46.40 -3.07 -47.14
CA ILE A 11 -46.04 -2.72 -45.75
C ILE A 11 -44.51 -2.82 -45.65
N ALA A 12 -43.85 -1.86 -44.99
CA ALA A 12 -42.46 -1.96 -44.61
C ALA A 12 -42.32 -2.85 -43.36
N THR A 13 -41.52 -3.91 -43.43
CA THR A 13 -40.98 -4.58 -42.25
C THR A 13 -39.49 -4.29 -42.19
N ALA A 14 -39.16 -3.18 -41.52
CA ALA A 14 -37.81 -2.94 -41.04
C ALA A 14 -37.50 -4.03 -40.00
N ALA A 15 -36.50 -4.85 -40.26
CA ALA A 15 -35.90 -5.70 -39.24
C ALA A 15 -34.92 -4.85 -38.43
N PRO A 16 -35.14 -4.58 -37.13
CA PRO A 16 -34.05 -4.15 -36.28
C PRO A 16 -33.22 -5.40 -36.00
N GLY A 17 -31.99 -5.42 -36.53
CA GLY A 17 -30.94 -6.29 -36.04
C GLY A 17 -30.69 -5.95 -34.58
N GLY A 18 -31.30 -6.72 -33.68
CA GLY A 18 -31.01 -6.69 -32.27
C GLY A 18 -29.63 -7.26 -32.05
N ALA A 19 -28.66 -6.36 -31.88
CA ALA A 19 -27.35 -6.70 -31.36
C ALA A 19 -27.55 -7.51 -30.08
N ALA A 20 -26.97 -8.71 -30.04
CA ALA A 20 -26.86 -9.48 -28.81
C ALA A 20 -26.18 -8.59 -27.78
N GLY A 21 -26.94 -8.16 -26.77
CA GLY A 21 -26.38 -7.54 -25.58
C GLY A 21 -25.42 -8.56 -25.00
N ALA A 22 -24.12 -8.33 -25.20
CA ALA A 22 -23.13 -8.90 -24.31
C ALA A 22 -23.58 -8.54 -22.89
N PRO A 23 -23.51 -9.46 -21.92
CA PRO A 23 -23.71 -9.06 -20.54
C PRO A 23 -22.79 -7.86 -20.31
N ASP A 24 -23.34 -6.79 -19.74
CA ASP A 24 -22.55 -5.75 -19.14
C ASP A 24 -21.62 -6.47 -18.16
N HIS A 25 -20.40 -6.76 -18.61
CA HIS A 25 -19.30 -6.94 -17.72
C HIS A 25 -19.24 -5.58 -17.04
N VAL A 26 -19.88 -5.48 -15.87
CA VAL A 26 -19.53 -4.48 -14.88
C VAL A 26 -18.01 -4.49 -14.91
N ALA A 27 -17.44 -3.42 -15.44
CA ALA A 27 -16.02 -3.22 -15.33
C ALA A 27 -15.78 -3.33 -13.83
N PHE A 28 -15.18 -4.44 -13.39
CA PHE A 28 -14.55 -4.46 -12.10
C PHE A 28 -13.59 -3.29 -12.18
N ASP A 29 -13.93 -2.19 -11.48
CA ASP A 29 -12.90 -1.22 -11.13
C ASP A 29 -11.81 -2.07 -10.48
N PRO A 30 -10.67 -2.27 -11.14
CA PRO A 30 -9.71 -3.29 -10.74
C PRO A 30 -9.27 -2.95 -9.34
N VAL A 31 -9.87 -3.61 -8.32
CA VAL A 31 -9.80 -3.31 -6.88
C VAL A 31 -9.00 -2.05 -6.65
N ALA A 32 -9.62 -0.87 -6.77
CA ALA A 32 -8.94 0.42 -6.87
C ALA A 32 -7.64 0.41 -6.06
N ALA A 33 -6.48 0.20 -6.70
CA ALA A 33 -5.26 -0.32 -6.08
C ALA A 33 -5.08 0.16 -4.62
N GLN A 34 -5.52 -0.66 -3.67
CA GLN A 34 -5.66 -0.24 -2.27
C GLN A 34 -4.33 -0.39 -1.56
N CYS A 35 -3.94 0.62 -0.81
CA CYS A 35 -2.76 0.55 0.04
C CYS A 35 -3.17 0.01 1.41
N LEU A 36 -2.39 -0.94 1.93
CA LEU A 36 -2.55 -1.44 3.28
C LEU A 36 -1.71 -0.62 4.25
N TRP A 37 -2.28 -0.30 5.40
CA TRP A 37 -1.58 0.24 6.56
C TRP A 37 -2.10 -0.43 7.82
N ALA A 38 -1.28 -1.25 8.46
CA ALA A 38 -1.64 -2.02 9.65
C ALA A 38 -3.02 -2.71 9.49
N ASP A 39 -3.14 -3.56 8.47
CA ASP A 39 -4.35 -4.32 8.11
C ASP A 39 -5.53 -3.50 7.57
N THR A 40 -5.43 -2.18 7.59
CA THR A 40 -6.48 -1.28 7.08
C THR A 40 -6.22 -0.95 5.62
N ALA A 41 -7.23 -1.19 4.77
CA ALA A 41 -7.18 -0.84 3.36
C ALA A 41 -7.59 0.62 3.13
N HIS A 42 -6.78 1.33 2.34
CA HIS A 42 -6.99 2.71 1.94
C HIS A 42 -7.14 2.80 0.42
N PRO A 43 -8.22 3.36 -0.12
CA PRO A 43 -8.37 3.56 -1.55
C PRO A 43 -7.29 4.50 -2.13
N ARG A 44 -7.02 4.33 -3.41
CA ARG A 44 -6.13 5.23 -4.16
C ARG A 44 -6.56 6.69 -4.02
N GLY A 45 -5.59 7.57 -3.78
CA GLY A 45 -5.82 9.00 -3.56
C GLY A 45 -6.01 9.36 -2.08
N ASP A 46 -6.27 8.39 -1.20
CA ASP A 46 -6.28 8.64 0.24
C ASP A 46 -4.95 9.20 0.72
N THR A 47 -5.01 10.04 1.75
CA THR A 47 -3.84 10.56 2.44
C THR A 47 -3.96 10.29 3.92
N VAL A 48 -2.91 9.72 4.49
CA VAL A 48 -2.79 9.45 5.93
C VAL A 48 -1.59 10.20 6.51
N THR A 49 -1.61 10.46 7.81
CA THR A 49 -0.47 11.00 8.55
C THR A 49 0.10 9.92 9.47
N ALA A 50 1.42 9.76 9.46
CA ALA A 50 2.13 8.90 10.38
C ALA A 50 3.52 9.45 10.68
N GLY A 51 3.91 9.47 11.96
CA GLY A 51 5.28 9.85 12.34
C GLY A 51 5.67 11.28 11.99
N GLY A 52 4.69 12.19 11.84
CA GLY A 52 4.94 13.57 11.41
C GLY A 52 5.03 13.77 9.89
N TRP A 53 4.63 12.79 9.08
CA TRP A 53 4.69 12.85 7.61
C TRP A 53 3.35 12.47 6.99
N SER A 54 3.03 13.08 5.85
CA SER A 54 1.90 12.62 5.02
C SER A 54 2.31 11.49 4.10
N TYR A 55 1.38 10.58 3.81
CA TYR A 55 1.52 9.49 2.86
C TYR A 55 0.28 9.42 2.00
N SER A 56 0.44 9.46 0.68
CA SER A 56 -0.68 9.27 -0.25
C SER A 56 -0.67 7.85 -0.84
N CYS A 57 -1.84 7.24 -0.94
CA CYS A 57 -2.00 5.95 -1.57
C CYS A 57 -2.00 6.12 -3.10
N GLY A 58 -1.03 5.49 -3.76
CA GLY A 58 -0.86 5.52 -5.21
C GLY A 58 -0.42 4.17 -5.74
N THR A 59 0.17 4.19 -6.94
CA THR A 59 0.73 2.99 -7.58
C THR A 59 2.17 3.24 -8.00
N ASP A 60 2.99 2.19 -8.04
CA ASP A 60 4.29 2.25 -8.69
C ASP A 60 4.17 2.20 -10.23
N ALA A 61 5.32 2.15 -10.91
CA ALA A 61 5.39 2.07 -12.37
C ALA A 61 4.81 0.75 -12.94
N ALA A 62 4.78 -0.31 -12.14
CA ALA A 62 4.18 -1.60 -12.49
C ALA A 62 2.68 -1.66 -12.14
N GLY A 63 2.13 -0.63 -11.50
CA GLY A 63 0.73 -0.56 -11.09
C GLY A 63 0.44 -1.14 -9.71
N ALA A 64 1.45 -1.58 -8.95
CA ALA A 64 1.25 -2.14 -7.61
C ALA A 64 0.94 -1.02 -6.59
N PRO A 65 0.02 -1.23 -5.62
CA PRO A 65 -0.28 -0.25 -4.59
C PRO A 65 0.95 0.13 -3.77
N ARG A 66 1.17 1.43 -3.57
CA ARG A 66 2.27 1.96 -2.75
C ARG A 66 1.87 3.22 -2.02
N TRP A 67 2.48 3.40 -0.85
CA TRP A 67 2.50 4.67 -0.17
C TRP A 67 3.58 5.58 -0.77
N ILE A 68 3.21 6.83 -1.02
CA ILE A 68 4.10 7.87 -1.50
C ILE A 68 4.25 8.86 -0.36
N ARG A 69 5.43 8.91 0.23
CA ARG A 69 5.74 9.86 1.30
C ARG A 69 5.73 11.29 0.77
N GLY A 70 4.96 12.15 1.42
CA GLY A 70 4.83 13.56 1.11
C GLY A 70 5.65 14.45 2.04
N ALA A 71 5.14 15.66 2.26
CA ALA A 71 5.74 16.66 3.13
C ALA A 71 5.56 16.31 4.62
N ALA A 72 6.26 17.06 5.47
CA ALA A 72 6.01 17.02 6.90
C ALA A 72 4.55 17.44 7.18
N ALA A 73 3.85 16.65 7.98
CA ALA A 73 2.47 16.86 8.35
C ALA A 73 2.38 17.36 9.81
N ARG A 74 1.45 18.29 10.06
CA ARG A 74 1.15 18.77 11.41
C ARG A 74 -0.02 18.00 11.98
N GLY A 75 0.02 17.72 13.28
CA GLY A 75 -1.04 17.01 13.98
C GLY A 75 -0.72 15.53 14.21
N PRO A 76 -1.63 14.81 14.88
CA PRO A 76 -1.43 13.41 15.24
C PRO A 76 -1.47 12.49 14.02
N SER A 77 -0.95 11.27 14.19
CA SER A 77 -1.13 10.23 13.19
C SER A 77 -2.61 9.88 13.01
N THR A 78 -3.00 9.59 11.77
CA THR A 78 -4.38 9.19 11.42
C THR A 78 -4.51 7.68 11.21
N VAL A 79 -3.41 6.95 11.39
CA VAL A 79 -3.31 5.50 11.24
C VAL A 79 -2.52 4.91 12.40
N PRO A 80 -2.72 3.62 12.73
CA PRO A 80 -1.93 2.95 13.75
C PRO A 80 -0.44 2.92 13.41
N ASN A 81 0.39 3.09 14.44
CA ASN A 81 1.86 2.96 14.34
C ASN A 81 2.37 1.88 15.31
N PRO A 82 2.08 0.59 15.04
CA PRO A 82 2.47 -0.50 15.95
C PRO A 82 3.99 -0.73 16.00
N GLY A 83 4.75 -0.08 15.11
CA GLY A 83 6.15 -0.41 14.87
C GLY A 83 6.29 -1.58 13.89
N ALA A 84 7.50 -1.76 13.38
CA ALA A 84 7.86 -2.88 12.52
C ALA A 84 8.06 -4.14 13.40
N ALA A 85 6.96 -4.72 13.88
CA ALA A 85 6.95 -5.83 14.85
C ALA A 85 6.74 -7.21 14.21
N ASN A 86 6.41 -7.27 12.92
CA ASN A 86 6.16 -8.49 12.15
C ASN A 86 6.59 -8.30 10.69
N ALA A 87 6.51 -9.36 9.89
CA ALA A 87 6.70 -9.24 8.44
C ALA A 87 5.62 -8.31 7.86
N PRO A 88 5.96 -7.40 6.92
CA PRO A 88 5.00 -6.41 6.43
C PRO A 88 3.96 -6.99 5.46
N ALA A 89 4.23 -8.15 4.87
CA ALA A 89 3.35 -8.78 3.90
C ALA A 89 1.94 -9.04 4.49
N GLY A 90 0.90 -8.62 3.77
CA GLY A 90 -0.49 -8.73 4.23
C GLY A 90 -0.95 -7.64 5.21
N HIS A 91 -0.01 -6.90 5.82
CA HIS A 91 -0.29 -5.87 6.82
C HIS A 91 -0.05 -4.45 6.30
N PHE A 92 0.96 -4.29 5.44
CA PHE A 92 1.41 -3.01 4.90
C PHE A 92 1.74 -3.11 3.40
N SER A 93 1.45 -2.05 2.66
CA SER A 93 1.95 -1.89 1.29
C SER A 93 3.33 -1.24 1.25
N ALA A 94 4.05 -1.40 0.14
CA ALA A 94 5.35 -0.79 -0.09
C ALA A 94 5.31 0.74 0.13
N GLY A 95 6.37 1.30 0.70
CA GLY A 95 6.49 2.72 1.06
C GLY A 95 5.89 3.09 2.42
N ALA A 96 5.12 2.22 3.07
CA ALA A 96 4.69 2.45 4.46
C ALA A 96 5.91 2.51 5.38
N ARG A 97 5.88 3.38 6.38
CA ARG A 97 6.95 3.51 7.37
C ARG A 97 6.46 3.26 8.79
N GLN A 98 7.31 2.63 9.59
CA GLN A 98 7.06 2.33 11.00
C GLN A 98 8.35 2.52 11.81
N PRO A 99 8.28 2.94 13.09
CA PRO A 99 9.44 2.87 13.97
C PRO A 99 9.88 1.42 14.15
N GLY A 100 11.18 1.19 14.28
CA GLY A 100 11.72 -0.14 14.49
C GLY A 100 11.37 -0.72 15.85
N THR A 101 11.53 -2.04 15.97
CA THR A 101 11.34 -2.81 17.20
C THR A 101 12.46 -3.83 17.33
N GLU A 102 12.43 -4.68 18.35
CA GLU A 102 13.35 -5.83 18.43
C GLU A 102 13.26 -6.78 17.22
N TYR A 103 12.11 -6.81 16.51
CA TYR A 103 11.96 -7.60 15.28
C TYR A 103 12.91 -7.14 14.17
N THR A 104 13.23 -5.84 14.14
CA THR A 104 14.13 -5.26 13.13
C THR A 104 15.58 -5.15 13.60
N ASP A 105 15.94 -5.80 14.71
CA ASP A 105 17.32 -5.98 15.10
C ASP A 105 18.10 -6.76 14.03
N TYR A 106 19.35 -6.38 13.82
CA TYR A 106 20.25 -7.11 12.92
C TYR A 106 21.70 -7.02 13.41
N CYS A 107 22.55 -7.90 12.90
CA CYS A 107 23.96 -7.94 13.26
C CYS A 107 24.83 -7.34 12.16
N VAL A 108 25.87 -6.60 12.56
CA VAL A 108 26.98 -6.16 11.71
C VAL A 108 28.26 -6.71 12.32
N GLY A 109 28.79 -7.79 11.75
CA GLY A 109 29.81 -8.59 12.43
C GLY A 109 29.27 -9.14 13.75
N ASP A 110 29.98 -8.88 14.84
CA ASP A 110 29.59 -9.29 16.20
C ASP A 110 28.83 -8.19 16.96
N GLN A 111 28.43 -7.11 16.29
CA GLN A 111 27.67 -6.02 16.89
C GLN A 111 26.17 -6.18 16.61
N LEU A 112 25.36 -6.15 17.68
CA LEU A 112 23.92 -5.97 17.56
C LEU A 112 23.61 -4.50 17.23
N ILE A 113 22.85 -4.30 16.16
CA ILE A 113 22.25 -3.02 15.83
C ILE A 113 20.77 -3.11 16.21
N GLU A 114 20.36 -2.30 17.19
CA GLU A 114 18.98 -2.29 17.65
C GLU A 114 18.06 -1.68 16.59
N GLY A 115 16.99 -2.40 16.27
CA GLY A 115 15.99 -1.96 15.33
C GLY A 115 15.30 -0.68 15.79
N ARG A 116 15.03 -0.56 17.09
CA ARG A 116 14.31 0.58 17.69
C ARG A 116 14.89 1.95 17.37
N ASP A 117 16.18 2.04 17.05
CA ASP A 117 16.87 3.32 16.79
C ASP A 117 16.63 3.87 15.37
N ASN A 118 15.87 3.15 14.55
CA ASN A 118 15.61 3.49 13.16
C ASN A 118 14.11 3.48 12.82
N VAL A 119 13.76 4.18 11.75
CA VAL A 119 12.49 4.06 11.04
C VAL A 119 12.70 3.14 9.84
N TYR A 120 11.79 2.19 9.67
CA TYR A 120 11.82 1.21 8.59
C TYR A 120 10.75 1.53 7.55
N GLU A 121 11.08 1.31 6.29
CA GLU A 121 10.16 1.40 5.14
C GLU A 121 9.91 0.00 4.57
N VAL A 122 8.66 -0.29 4.23
CA VAL A 122 8.32 -1.51 3.48
C VAL A 122 8.85 -1.38 2.06
N THR A 123 9.75 -2.29 1.68
CA THR A 123 10.30 -2.37 0.33
C THR A 123 9.84 -3.68 -0.32
N SER A 124 9.64 -3.65 -1.65
CA SER A 124 9.44 -4.86 -2.45
C SER A 124 10.76 -5.28 -3.11
N SER A 125 10.97 -6.59 -3.14
CA SER A 125 11.98 -7.25 -3.98
C SER A 125 11.45 -7.41 -5.41
N GLY A 126 12.32 -7.81 -6.35
CA GLY A 126 11.94 -8.00 -7.76
C GLY A 126 10.91 -9.09 -8.00
N ASP A 127 10.81 -10.06 -7.09
CA ASP A 127 9.81 -11.14 -7.04
C ASP A 127 8.56 -10.77 -6.21
N GLY A 128 8.49 -9.54 -5.69
CA GLY A 128 7.31 -9.00 -5.01
C GLY A 128 7.24 -9.30 -3.51
N LEU A 129 8.23 -9.96 -2.92
CA LEU A 129 8.30 -10.15 -1.46
C LEU A 129 8.50 -8.80 -0.77
N LEU A 130 7.70 -8.54 0.26
CA LEU A 130 7.77 -7.33 1.07
C LEU A 130 8.60 -7.54 2.33
N PHE A 131 9.51 -6.62 2.62
CA PHE A 131 10.38 -6.64 3.79
C PHE A 131 10.64 -5.24 4.33
N TRP A 132 11.01 -5.15 5.61
CA TRP A 132 11.39 -3.89 6.23
C TRP A 132 12.83 -3.53 5.88
N ARG A 133 13.06 -2.29 5.49
CA ARG A 133 14.39 -1.73 5.22
C ARG A 133 14.62 -0.46 6.06
N PRO A 134 15.78 -0.29 6.72
CA PRO A 134 16.10 0.97 7.40
C PRO A 134 16.02 2.15 6.42
N ALA A 135 15.33 3.22 6.81
CA ALA A 135 15.05 4.37 5.96
C ALA A 135 15.45 5.72 6.57
N ALA A 136 15.49 5.83 7.91
CA ALA A 136 15.94 7.01 8.64
C ALA A 136 16.25 6.66 10.11
N ALA A 137 16.87 7.57 10.84
CA ALA A 137 17.00 7.48 12.30
C ALA A 137 15.65 7.75 12.99
N LEU A 138 15.47 7.23 14.21
CA LEU A 138 14.22 7.34 14.97
C LEU A 138 13.84 8.79 15.33
N ASP A 139 14.82 9.69 15.46
CA ASP A 139 14.62 11.12 15.74
C ASP A 139 13.81 11.84 14.64
N SER A 140 13.74 11.25 13.45
CA SER A 140 12.90 11.72 12.34
C SER A 140 11.42 11.33 12.46
N TRP A 141 11.06 10.53 13.47
CA TRP A 141 9.71 10.06 13.73
C TRP A 141 9.07 10.81 14.90
N THR A 142 7.96 11.49 14.63
CA THR A 142 7.16 12.13 15.68
C THR A 142 6.18 11.14 16.29
N PHE A 143 6.30 10.89 17.59
CA PHE A 143 5.33 10.08 18.33
C PHE A 143 4.12 10.89 18.76
N ASP A 144 2.94 10.28 18.66
CA ASP A 144 1.71 10.85 19.20
C ASP A 144 1.77 10.90 20.74
N PRO A 145 1.02 11.82 21.40
CA PRO A 145 0.98 11.88 22.86
C PRO A 145 0.64 10.53 23.49
N GLY A 146 1.47 10.08 24.44
CA GLY A 146 1.33 8.78 25.11
C GLY A 146 1.88 7.58 24.33
N SER A 147 2.36 7.79 23.10
CA SER A 147 3.13 6.79 22.34
C SER A 147 4.61 7.01 22.55
N HIS A 148 5.38 5.92 22.54
CA HIS A 148 6.81 5.94 22.79
C HIS A 148 7.53 4.97 21.85
N PRO A 149 8.83 5.16 21.61
CA PRO A 149 9.67 4.14 21.00
C PRO A 149 9.48 2.78 21.66
N ALA A 150 9.64 1.70 20.88
CA ALA A 150 9.76 0.36 21.43
C ALA A 150 10.83 0.32 22.55
N PRO A 151 10.71 -0.53 23.57
CA PRO A 151 11.73 -0.67 24.60
C PRO A 151 13.07 -1.16 24.01
N PRO A 152 14.18 -1.03 24.75
CA PRO A 152 15.45 -1.65 24.36
C PRO A 152 15.27 -3.13 24.06
N SER A 153 16.04 -3.64 23.10
CA SER A 153 16.01 -5.07 22.79
C SER A 153 16.42 -5.90 24.00
N ALA A 154 15.74 -7.04 24.20
CA ALA A 154 16.19 -8.05 25.15
C ALA A 154 17.35 -8.90 24.57
N ARG A 155 17.63 -8.76 23.28
CA ARG A 155 18.75 -9.41 22.58
C ARG A 155 20.04 -8.66 22.90
N GLY A 156 21.14 -9.39 22.96
CA GLY A 156 22.47 -8.83 23.15
C GLY A 156 23.41 -9.21 22.01
N SER A 157 24.55 -8.52 21.91
CA SER A 157 25.59 -8.81 20.92
C SER A 157 26.14 -10.24 20.99
N SER A 158 25.94 -10.95 22.11
CA SER A 158 26.27 -12.38 22.23
C SER A 158 25.48 -13.29 21.27
N LEU A 159 24.36 -12.81 20.73
CA LEU A 159 23.55 -13.49 19.71
C LEU A 159 24.03 -13.20 18.29
N CYS A 160 24.99 -12.28 18.11
CA CYS A 160 25.59 -12.00 16.81
C CYS A 160 26.80 -12.90 16.57
N ARG A 161 26.78 -13.66 15.47
CA ARG A 161 27.96 -14.41 14.97
C ARG A 161 28.06 -14.27 13.47
N ASP A 162 29.21 -13.85 12.99
CA ASP A 162 29.48 -13.69 11.55
C ASP A 162 28.42 -12.83 10.84
N GLY A 163 27.85 -11.83 11.54
CA GLY A 163 26.78 -10.97 11.02
C GLY A 163 25.38 -11.59 11.00
N GLN A 164 25.18 -12.78 11.58
CA GLN A 164 23.88 -13.41 11.75
C GLN A 164 23.39 -13.29 13.20
N LEU A 165 22.11 -12.97 13.35
CA LEU A 165 21.41 -12.99 14.64
C LEU A 165 20.81 -14.37 14.88
N LEU A 166 21.14 -14.98 16.01
CA LEU A 166 20.77 -16.37 16.38
C LEU A 166 19.58 -16.44 17.34
#